data_AF-A0A661RVC3-F1
#
_entry.id   AF-A0A661RVC3-F1
#
_cell.length_a   1.000
_cell.length_b   1.000
_cell.length_c   1.000
_cell.angle_alpha   90.00
_cell.angle_beta   90.00
_cell.angle_gamma   90.00
#
_symmetry.space_group_name_H-M   'P 1'
#
loop_
_entity.id
_entity.type
_entity.pdbx_description
1 polymer ?
#
loop_
_entity_poly.entity_id
_entity_poly.type
_entity_poly.pdbx_seq_one_letter_code
_entity_poly.pdbx_strand_id
1 'polypeptide(L)'
;MGTQKGKAGCIDRRQFLKYSGLLGIGFAAGGLMPVSESLAFNRRLQKVTRARLAMGTFVAITVMDSSREKAEDAIGKALAEMDRVSRILDRYKSSSAVGTLNRDGYMRDIPPEVSEVIARSLDIHKKSGGAFDITVQPLVDLYKKYFAENKTPPPESVVAKTLSLVDAGALEFDGRSIRFSRDGMGITLDGIAKGYIIDCGARVIRGSGIKHALINAGGDIYAIGTKNGKSPWRVGVENPKKDGTYISKIAVANKAIATS
;
A
#
# COMPACT_ATOMS: atom_id res chain seq x y z
N MET A 1 17.17 36.41 -15.59
CA MET A 1 15.72 36.59 -15.35
C MET A 1 15.00 35.43 -16.05
N GLY A 2 14.43 34.49 -15.30
CA GLY A 2 13.84 33.27 -15.88
C GLY A 2 13.63 32.16 -14.85
N THR A 3 12.74 32.39 -13.89
CA THR A 3 12.29 31.40 -12.89
C THR A 3 11.32 30.40 -13.51
N GLN A 4 11.70 29.13 -13.68
CA GLN A 4 10.73 28.04 -13.86
C GLN A 4 10.34 27.46 -12.49
N LYS A 5 9.17 27.89 -12.00
CA LYS A 5 8.48 27.28 -10.85
C LYS A 5 8.06 25.85 -11.22
N GLY A 6 8.41 24.90 -10.37
CA GLY A 6 7.93 23.52 -10.45
C GLY A 6 6.41 23.47 -10.43
N LYS A 7 5.81 22.87 -11.47
CA LYS A 7 4.38 22.58 -11.51
C LYS A 7 4.10 21.43 -10.54
N ALA A 8 3.41 21.73 -9.44
CA ALA A 8 2.62 20.73 -8.75
C ALA A 8 1.63 20.13 -9.74
N GLY A 9 1.67 18.80 -9.95
CA GLY A 9 0.82 18.10 -10.89
C GLY A 9 -0.66 18.27 -10.54
N CYS A 10 -1.37 19.12 -11.28
CA CYS A 10 -2.81 19.20 -11.22
C CYS A 10 -3.38 17.95 -11.92
N ILE A 11 -4.13 17.15 -11.17
CA ILE A 11 -4.67 15.86 -11.63
C ILE A 11 -6.06 16.11 -12.23
N ASP A 12 -6.30 15.58 -13.42
CA ASP A 12 -7.59 15.69 -14.11
C ASP A 12 -8.66 14.76 -13.49
N ARG A 13 -9.92 15.20 -13.54
CA ARG A 13 -11.12 14.49 -13.09
C ARG A 13 -11.19 13.05 -13.61
N ARG A 14 -10.68 12.76 -14.81
CA ARG A 14 -10.63 11.39 -15.36
C ARG A 14 -9.70 10.46 -14.58
N GLN A 15 -8.53 10.95 -14.15
CA GLN A 15 -7.61 10.16 -13.34
C GLN A 15 -8.18 9.93 -11.94
N PHE A 16 -8.83 10.93 -11.35
CA PHE A 16 -9.57 10.79 -10.09
C PHE A 16 -10.68 9.72 -10.19
N LEU A 17 -11.49 9.76 -11.26
CA LEU A 17 -12.57 8.80 -11.50
C LEU A 17 -12.07 7.37 -11.76
N LYS A 18 -10.90 7.19 -12.37
CA LYS A 18 -10.28 5.85 -12.53
C LYS A 18 -9.95 5.21 -11.19
N TYR A 19 -9.44 5.98 -10.24
CA TYR A 19 -9.09 5.47 -8.91
C TYR A 19 -10.29 5.41 -7.95
N SER A 20 -11.32 6.26 -8.13
CA SER A 20 -12.50 6.33 -7.27
C SER A 20 -13.72 5.54 -7.77
N GLY A 21 -13.78 5.22 -9.06
CA GLY A 21 -15.03 4.88 -9.75
C GLY A 21 -14.99 3.54 -10.47
N LEU A 22 -15.30 2.45 -9.77
CA LEU A 22 -15.85 1.24 -10.40
C LEU A 22 -16.58 0.34 -9.39
N LEU A 23 -17.60 0.88 -8.72
CA LEU A 23 -18.62 0.06 -8.05
C LEU A 23 -19.98 0.69 -8.34
N GLY A 24 -20.56 0.23 -9.45
CA GLY A 24 -21.79 0.73 -10.06
C GLY A 24 -23.03 0.66 -9.17
N ILE A 25 -23.94 1.59 -9.46
CA ILE A 25 -25.29 1.74 -8.93
C ILE A 25 -26.22 0.97 -9.87
N GLY A 26 -27.07 0.11 -9.31
CA GLY A 26 -28.19 -0.49 -10.03
C GLY A 26 -29.37 -0.54 -9.07
N PHE A 27 -30.43 0.20 -9.38
CA PHE A 27 -31.70 0.21 -8.68
C PHE A 27 -32.77 -0.14 -9.71
N ALA A 28 -33.57 -1.17 -9.44
CA ALA A 28 -34.76 -1.45 -10.22
C ALA A 28 -35.86 -2.03 -9.33
N ALA A 29 -37.08 -1.66 -9.73
CA ALA A 29 -38.41 -2.21 -9.44
C ALA A 29 -39.15 -1.71 -8.19
N GLY A 30 -40.38 -1.25 -8.46
CA GLY A 30 -41.39 -0.85 -7.50
C GLY A 30 -42.40 -1.97 -7.19
N GLY A 31 -43.46 -1.58 -6.48
CA GLY A 31 -44.61 -2.40 -6.10
C GLY A 31 -45.00 -2.16 -4.64
N LEU A 32 -46.20 -1.59 -4.42
CA LEU A 32 -46.84 -1.45 -3.11
C LEU A 32 -47.63 -2.74 -2.77
N MET A 33 -47.53 -3.21 -1.52
CA MET A 33 -48.59 -3.88 -0.74
C MET A 33 -48.21 -3.88 0.76
N PRO A 34 -49.13 -3.64 1.72
CA PRO A 34 -48.83 -3.51 3.15
C PRO A 34 -49.30 -4.75 3.94
N VAL A 35 -48.44 -5.34 4.80
CA VAL A 35 -48.90 -6.05 6.01
C VAL A 35 -47.81 -5.97 7.08
N SER A 36 -48.22 -5.57 8.27
CA SER A 36 -47.46 -5.44 9.50
C SER A 36 -46.95 -6.79 10.00
N GLU A 37 -45.66 -7.04 9.84
CA GLU A 37 -44.91 -8.06 10.59
C GLU A 37 -43.52 -7.48 10.85
N SER A 38 -43.19 -7.32 12.14
CA SER A 38 -41.85 -7.10 12.70
C SER A 38 -40.88 -6.26 11.87
N LEU A 39 -40.52 -5.07 12.38
CA LEU A 39 -39.45 -4.18 11.91
C LEU A 39 -38.14 -4.93 11.59
N ALA A 40 -38.07 -5.60 10.44
CA ALA A 40 -36.85 -5.79 9.71
C ALA A 40 -36.51 -4.39 9.22
N PHE A 41 -35.89 -3.60 10.11
CA PHE A 41 -35.31 -2.32 9.77
C PHE A 41 -34.34 -2.65 8.63
N ASN A 42 -34.77 -2.41 7.40
CA ASN A 42 -34.03 -2.73 6.21
C ASN A 42 -32.83 -1.80 6.23
N ARG A 43 -31.78 -2.20 6.96
CA ARG A 43 -30.55 -1.44 7.17
C ARG A 43 -29.77 -1.54 5.88
N ARG A 44 -30.27 -0.80 4.90
CA ARG A 44 -29.69 -0.72 3.59
C ARG A 44 -28.26 -0.24 3.74
N LEU A 45 -27.32 -1.08 3.33
CA LEU A 45 -25.91 -0.75 3.39
C LEU A 45 -25.66 0.53 2.59
N GLN A 46 -25.08 1.51 3.26
CA GLN A 46 -24.66 2.78 2.68
C GLN A 46 -23.22 2.65 2.25
N LYS A 47 -22.91 3.15 1.04
CA LYS A 47 -21.56 3.20 0.50
C LYS A 47 -20.91 4.51 0.89
N VAL A 48 -19.80 4.43 1.61
CA VAL A 48 -18.95 5.59 1.92
C VAL A 48 -17.58 5.35 1.30
N THR A 49 -17.11 6.29 0.51
CA THR A 49 -15.75 6.26 -0.05
C THR A 49 -15.02 7.54 0.32
N ARG A 50 -13.75 7.42 0.69
CA ARG A 50 -12.80 8.54 0.74
C ARG A 50 -11.55 8.17 -0.02
N ALA A 51 -11.00 9.15 -0.73
CA ALA A 51 -9.76 9.00 -1.47
C ALA A 51 -8.84 10.19 -1.19
N ARG A 52 -7.54 9.95 -1.10
CA ARG A 52 -6.51 10.97 -0.98
C ARG A 52 -5.19 10.51 -1.56
N LEU A 53 -4.26 11.44 -1.77
CA LEU A 53 -2.88 11.13 -2.07
C LEU A 53 -2.15 10.71 -0.78
N ALA A 54 -1.51 9.54 -0.81
CA ALA A 54 -0.65 9.04 0.25
C ALA A 54 0.29 7.96 -0.34
N MET A 55 1.48 7.77 0.26
CA MET A 55 2.47 6.78 -0.22
C MET A 55 2.82 6.93 -1.71
N GLY A 56 2.88 8.16 -2.22
CA GLY A 56 3.17 8.44 -3.63
C GLY A 56 2.07 8.02 -4.63
N THR A 57 0.88 7.64 -4.16
CA THR A 57 -0.23 7.18 -5.00
C THR A 57 -1.60 7.61 -4.46
N PHE A 58 -2.68 7.26 -5.16
CA PHE A 58 -4.04 7.39 -4.64
C PHE A 58 -4.39 6.21 -3.74
N VAL A 59 -4.83 6.54 -2.53
CA VAL A 59 -5.41 5.60 -1.58
C VAL A 59 -6.90 5.88 -1.50
N ALA A 60 -7.72 4.90 -1.85
CA ALA A 60 -9.16 4.93 -1.71
C ALA A 60 -9.62 3.84 -0.74
N ILE A 61 -10.42 4.22 0.26
CA ILE A 61 -11.10 3.28 1.15
C ILE A 61 -12.60 3.40 0.90
N THR A 62 -13.23 2.28 0.58
CA THR A 62 -14.68 2.16 0.45
C THR A 62 -15.21 1.25 1.55
N VAL A 63 -16.19 1.72 2.30
CA VAL A 63 -16.90 0.97 3.34
C VAL A 63 -18.38 0.87 2.98
N MET A 64 -18.95 -0.30 3.25
CA MET A 64 -20.37 -0.58 3.09
C MET A 64 -20.96 -0.92 4.47
N ASP A 65 -21.65 0.02 5.11
CA ASP A 65 -22.23 -0.17 6.45
C ASP A 65 -23.62 0.49 6.53
N SER A 66 -24.45 -0.01 7.42
CA SER A 66 -25.76 0.59 7.72
C SER A 66 -25.69 1.98 8.34
N SER A 67 -24.59 2.31 9.03
CA SER A 67 -24.31 3.62 9.61
C SER A 67 -23.21 4.33 8.82
N ARG A 68 -23.57 5.46 8.20
CA ARG A 68 -22.61 6.33 7.51
C ARG A 68 -21.57 6.91 8.45
N GLU A 69 -21.99 7.36 9.63
CA GLU A 69 -21.10 7.93 10.64
C GLU A 69 -20.03 6.91 11.05
N LYS A 70 -20.45 5.68 11.36
CA LYS A 70 -19.52 4.58 11.68
C LYS A 70 -18.55 4.29 10.53
N ALA A 71 -19.04 4.31 9.29
CA ALA A 71 -18.20 4.11 8.11
C ALA A 71 -17.18 5.25 7.93
N GLU A 72 -17.58 6.51 8.12
CA GLU A 72 -16.71 7.67 8.01
C GLU A 72 -15.64 7.69 9.11
N ASP A 73 -16.02 7.39 10.36
CA ASP A 73 -15.10 7.26 11.49
C ASP A 73 -14.07 6.14 11.27
N ALA A 74 -14.53 4.95 10.86
CA ALA A 74 -13.64 3.81 10.58
C ALA A 74 -12.63 4.14 9.46
N ILE A 75 -13.08 4.82 8.40
CA ILE A 75 -12.20 5.30 7.32
C ILE A 75 -11.17 6.29 7.87
N GLY A 76 -11.60 7.27 8.69
CA GLY A 76 -10.71 8.26 9.30
C GLY A 76 -9.61 7.60 10.14
N LYS A 77 -10.00 6.67 11.03
CA LYS A 77 -9.06 5.90 11.86
C LYS A 77 -8.08 5.07 11.04
N ALA A 78 -8.58 4.40 10.00
CA ALA A 78 -7.73 3.59 9.12
C ALA A 78 -6.70 4.46 8.37
N LEU A 79 -7.12 5.61 7.84
CA LEU A 79 -6.20 6.54 7.17
C LEU A 79 -5.16 7.10 8.13
N ALA A 80 -5.53 7.42 9.37
CA ALA A 80 -4.60 7.90 10.39
C ALA A 80 -3.56 6.83 10.75
N GLU A 81 -3.98 5.56 10.91
CA GLU A 81 -3.06 4.46 11.17
C GLU A 81 -2.11 4.21 9.99
N MET A 82 -2.65 4.24 8.77
CA MET A 82 -1.83 4.12 7.57
C MET A 82 -0.77 5.23 7.49
N ASP A 83 -1.11 6.46 7.87
CA ASP A 83 -0.14 7.56 7.93
C ASP A 83 0.91 7.37 9.02
N ARG A 84 0.53 6.88 10.20
CA ARG A 84 1.45 6.61 11.30
C ARG A 84 2.49 5.58 10.87
N VAL A 85 2.05 4.44 10.36
CA VAL A 85 2.94 3.35 9.91
C VAL A 85 3.79 3.79 8.71
N SER A 86 3.20 4.51 7.76
CA SER A 86 3.94 5.06 6.60
C SER A 86 5.12 5.94 7.03
N ARG A 87 4.96 6.80 8.05
CA ARG A 87 6.06 7.64 8.56
C ARG A 87 7.18 6.82 9.21
N ILE A 88 6.85 5.72 9.87
CA ILE A 88 7.83 4.84 10.52
C ILE A 88 8.68 4.12 9.47
N LEU A 89 8.07 3.68 8.38
CA LEU A 89 8.70 2.93 7.28
C LEU A 89 9.36 3.81 6.20
N ASP A 90 9.23 5.14 6.30
CA ASP A 90 9.67 6.09 5.27
C ASP A 90 11.20 6.22 5.21
N ARG A 91 11.85 5.53 4.27
CA ARG A 91 13.31 5.60 4.10
C ARG A 91 13.85 6.97 3.68
N TYR A 92 13.03 7.88 3.16
CA TYR A 92 13.48 9.19 2.67
C TYR A 92 13.63 10.21 3.80
N LYS A 93 12.95 9.99 4.94
CA LYS A 93 13.09 10.83 6.13
C LYS A 93 14.18 10.27 7.02
N SER A 94 15.27 11.00 7.17
CA SER A 94 16.38 10.63 8.05
C SER A 94 15.96 10.44 9.53
N SER A 95 14.85 11.04 9.94
CA SER A 95 14.26 10.89 11.28
C SER A 95 13.31 9.69 11.44
N SER A 96 12.97 8.98 10.35
CA SER A 96 12.22 7.73 10.46
C SER A 96 13.10 6.60 11.00
N ALA A 97 12.48 5.49 11.36
CA ALA A 97 13.22 4.33 11.83
C ALA A 97 14.09 3.72 10.71
N VAL A 98 13.53 3.56 9.50
CA VAL A 98 14.28 3.04 8.35
C VAL A 98 15.38 4.00 7.91
N GLY A 99 15.11 5.32 7.92
CA GLY A 99 16.11 6.33 7.57
C GLY A 99 17.25 6.42 8.58
N THR A 100 16.95 6.28 9.88
CA THR A 100 17.95 6.20 10.94
C THR A 100 18.81 4.95 10.79
N LEU A 101 18.19 3.79 10.55
CA LEU A 101 18.91 2.54 10.32
C LEU A 101 19.86 2.65 9.12
N ASN A 102 19.40 3.18 7.99
CA ASN A 102 20.23 3.34 6.79
C ASN A 102 21.37 4.34 6.99
N ARG A 103 21.19 5.36 7.83
CA ARG A 103 22.25 6.34 8.13
C ARG A 103 23.30 5.76 9.07
N ASP A 104 22.86 5.08 10.13
CA ASP A 104 23.72 4.69 11.25
C ASP A 104 24.26 3.26 11.09
N GLY A 105 23.68 2.45 10.19
CA GLY A 105 24.07 1.06 9.93
C GLY A 105 23.64 0.07 11.03
N TYR A 106 23.04 0.57 12.11
CA TYR A 106 22.50 -0.25 13.19
C TYR A 106 21.32 0.45 13.88
N MET A 107 20.45 -0.33 14.49
CA MET A 107 19.39 0.17 15.37
C MET A 107 19.08 -0.86 16.45
N ARG A 108 18.99 -0.40 17.70
CA ARG A 108 18.41 -1.16 18.81
C ARG A 108 16.98 -0.67 19.06
N ASP A 109 16.17 -1.54 19.67
CA ASP A 109 14.77 -1.25 20.00
C ASP A 109 13.97 -0.77 18.77
N ILE A 110 14.12 -1.50 17.66
CA ILE A 110 13.40 -1.18 16.42
C ILE A 110 11.89 -1.17 16.67
N PRO A 111 11.13 -0.26 16.03
CA PRO A 111 9.67 -0.29 16.13
C PRO A 111 9.11 -1.65 15.70
N PRO A 112 8.06 -2.16 16.37
CA PRO A 112 7.46 -3.46 16.04
C PRO A 112 7.06 -3.59 14.57
N GLU A 113 6.59 -2.52 13.94
CA GLU A 113 6.23 -2.50 12.52
C GLU A 113 7.44 -2.72 11.62
N VAL A 114 8.58 -2.11 11.95
CA VAL A 114 9.84 -2.30 11.21
C VAL A 114 10.32 -3.74 11.38
N SER A 115 10.29 -4.26 12.61
CA SER A 115 10.64 -5.65 12.92
C SER A 115 9.81 -6.64 12.10
N GLU A 116 8.48 -6.49 12.09
CA GLU A 116 7.58 -7.39 11.39
C GLU A 116 7.83 -7.37 9.87
N VAL A 117 8.03 -6.19 9.29
CA VAL A 117 8.30 -6.05 7.86
C VAL A 117 9.66 -6.64 7.49
N ILE A 118 10.71 -6.43 8.31
CA ILE A 118 12.03 -7.03 8.08
C ILE A 118 11.95 -8.56 8.19
N ALA A 119 11.33 -9.08 9.24
CA ALA A 119 11.17 -10.52 9.43
C ALA A 119 10.45 -11.18 8.23
N ARG A 120 9.34 -10.59 7.77
CA ARG A 120 8.63 -11.06 6.56
C ARG A 120 9.51 -10.95 5.30
N SER A 121 10.29 -9.88 5.19
CA SER A 121 11.17 -9.67 4.04
C SER A 121 12.25 -10.75 3.95
N LEU A 122 12.87 -11.11 5.08
CA LEU A 122 13.88 -12.17 5.15
C LEU A 122 13.28 -13.55 4.84
N ASP A 123 12.05 -13.81 5.30
CA ASP A 123 11.32 -15.03 4.93
C ASP A 123 11.02 -15.11 3.43
N ILE A 124 10.56 -14.01 2.81
CA ILE A 124 10.32 -13.93 1.36
C ILE A 124 11.63 -14.04 0.58
N HIS A 125 12.72 -13.43 1.05
CA HIS A 125 14.04 -13.55 0.45
C HIS A 125 14.46 -15.02 0.36
N LYS A 126 14.34 -15.77 1.47
CA LYS A 126 14.62 -17.21 1.50
C LYS A 126 13.71 -18.00 0.54
N LYS A 127 12.40 -17.75 0.56
CA LYS A 127 11.41 -18.47 -0.28
C LYS A 127 11.56 -18.18 -1.77
N SER A 128 12.06 -17.01 -2.12
CA SER A 128 12.27 -16.58 -3.51
C SER A 128 13.66 -16.93 -4.05
N GLY A 129 14.51 -17.59 -3.26
CA GLY A 129 15.90 -17.89 -3.67
C GLY A 129 16.74 -16.61 -3.87
N GLY A 130 16.43 -15.55 -3.12
CA GLY A 130 17.13 -14.27 -3.20
C GLY A 130 16.59 -13.27 -4.22
N ALA A 131 15.57 -13.64 -5.01
CA ALA A 131 15.00 -12.72 -6.01
C ALA A 131 14.31 -11.49 -5.38
N PHE A 132 13.76 -11.63 -4.18
CA PHE A 132 13.32 -10.51 -3.35
C PHE A 132 14.39 -10.22 -2.30
N ASP A 133 15.04 -9.05 -2.36
CA ASP A 133 16.06 -8.66 -1.40
C ASP A 133 15.86 -7.19 -0.99
N ILE A 134 15.69 -6.94 0.31
CA ILE A 134 15.51 -5.59 0.84
C ILE A 134 16.84 -4.82 0.92
N THR A 135 18.00 -5.47 0.82
CA THR A 135 19.32 -4.83 0.87
C THR A 135 19.74 -4.15 -0.43
N VAL A 136 18.86 -4.11 -1.44
CA VAL A 136 19.11 -3.48 -2.76
C VAL A 136 19.17 -1.95 -2.72
N GLN A 137 19.01 -1.31 -1.56
CA GLN A 137 19.00 0.14 -1.42
C GLN A 137 20.24 0.84 -2.03
N PRO A 138 21.48 0.34 -1.87
CA PRO A 138 22.65 0.94 -2.52
C PRO A 138 22.54 0.97 -4.05
N LEU A 139 21.97 -0.07 -4.66
CA LEU A 139 21.70 -0.09 -6.11
C LEU A 139 20.60 0.89 -6.49
N VAL A 140 19.51 0.93 -5.72
CA VAL A 140 18.41 1.89 -5.97
C VAL A 140 18.93 3.32 -5.96
N ASP A 141 19.77 3.66 -4.98
CA ASP A 141 20.35 5.00 -4.86
C ASP A 141 21.36 5.30 -5.97
N LEU A 142 22.19 4.32 -6.35
CA LEU A 142 23.12 4.43 -7.48
C LEU A 142 22.37 4.77 -8.78
N TYR A 143 21.36 3.99 -9.14
CA TYR A 143 20.58 4.22 -10.35
C TYR A 143 19.87 5.57 -10.30
N LYS A 144 19.26 5.92 -9.15
CA LYS A 144 18.60 7.22 -8.97
C LYS A 144 19.57 8.38 -9.19
N LYS A 145 20.78 8.31 -8.64
CA LYS A 145 21.82 9.34 -8.80
C LYS A 145 22.22 9.49 -10.27
N TYR A 146 22.53 8.39 -10.95
CA TYR A 146 22.96 8.42 -12.34
C TYR A 146 21.87 8.95 -13.30
N PHE A 147 20.61 8.58 -13.12
CA PHE A 147 19.51 9.14 -13.92
C PHE A 147 19.24 10.62 -13.59
N ALA A 148 19.46 11.05 -12.34
CA ALA A 148 19.32 12.45 -11.96
C ALA A 148 20.38 13.31 -12.66
N GLU A 149 21.65 12.90 -12.58
CA GLU A 149 22.82 13.65 -13.04
C GLU A 149 23.10 13.50 -14.54
N ASN A 150 23.03 12.29 -15.07
CA ASN A 150 23.54 11.94 -16.41
C ASN A 150 22.45 11.53 -17.41
N LYS A 151 21.21 11.30 -16.95
CA LYS A 151 20.10 10.74 -17.75
C LYS A 151 20.40 9.37 -18.38
N THR A 152 21.40 8.66 -17.85
CA THR A 152 21.86 7.34 -18.31
C THR A 152 22.04 6.40 -17.12
N PRO A 153 22.01 5.07 -17.32
CA PRO A 153 22.32 4.11 -16.27
C PRO A 153 23.81 4.14 -15.86
N PRO A 154 24.16 3.68 -14.65
CA PRO A 154 25.55 3.52 -14.23
C PRO A 154 26.31 2.50 -15.09
N PRO A 155 27.64 2.68 -15.28
CA PRO A 155 28.49 1.67 -15.92
C PRO A 155 28.46 0.34 -15.16
N GLU A 156 28.55 -0.78 -15.87
CA GLU A 156 28.50 -2.13 -15.28
C GLU A 156 29.57 -2.34 -14.19
N SER A 157 30.77 -1.77 -14.36
CA SER A 157 31.84 -1.87 -13.36
C SER A 157 31.49 -1.20 -12.03
N VAL A 158 30.66 -0.16 -12.05
CA VAL A 158 30.16 0.51 -10.84
C VAL A 158 29.01 -0.28 -10.21
N VAL A 159 28.14 -0.85 -11.03
CA VAL A 159 27.06 -1.75 -10.59
C VAL A 159 27.64 -2.99 -9.90
N ALA A 160 28.63 -3.64 -10.51
CA ALA A 160 29.29 -4.83 -9.95
C ALA A 160 29.92 -4.56 -8.58
N LYS A 161 30.56 -3.40 -8.39
CA LYS A 161 31.08 -3.00 -7.08
C LYS A 161 29.95 -2.80 -6.06
N THR A 162 28.87 -2.15 -6.46
CA THR A 162 27.73 -1.86 -5.58
C THR A 162 26.96 -3.13 -5.20
N LEU A 163 26.91 -4.12 -6.09
CA LEU A 163 26.31 -5.44 -5.82
C LEU A 163 26.96 -6.16 -4.64
N SER A 164 28.23 -5.90 -4.32
CA SER A 164 28.88 -6.48 -3.13
C SER A 164 28.26 -6.03 -1.79
N LEU A 165 27.45 -4.97 -1.82
CA LEU A 165 26.71 -4.42 -0.67
C LEU A 165 25.28 -4.96 -0.58
N VAL A 166 24.84 -5.77 -1.55
CA VAL A 166 23.50 -6.38 -1.58
C VAL A 166 23.62 -7.82 -1.12
N ASP A 167 23.26 -8.06 0.13
CA ASP A 167 23.39 -9.35 0.78
C ASP A 167 22.50 -9.40 2.03
N ALA A 168 21.30 -9.97 1.94
CA ALA A 168 20.43 -10.16 3.09
C ALA A 168 21.05 -11.06 4.17
N GLY A 169 22.00 -11.94 3.83
CA GLY A 169 22.75 -12.77 4.77
C GLY A 169 23.75 -11.98 5.62
N ALA A 170 24.12 -10.77 5.19
CA ALA A 170 24.95 -9.83 5.94
C ALA A 170 24.15 -8.91 6.87
N LEU A 171 22.86 -9.19 7.07
CA LEU A 171 22.03 -8.53 8.09
C LEU A 171 22.04 -9.35 9.39
N GLU A 172 22.50 -8.73 10.48
CA GLU A 172 22.37 -9.29 11.82
C GLU A 172 21.04 -8.81 12.42
N PHE A 173 20.04 -9.68 12.50
CA PHE A 173 18.69 -9.33 12.97
C PHE A 173 18.18 -10.33 14.00
N ASP A 174 17.75 -9.85 15.18
CA ASP A 174 17.25 -10.67 16.28
C ASP A 174 15.77 -10.41 16.63
N GLY A 175 15.08 -9.58 15.85
CA GLY A 175 13.69 -9.16 16.09
C GLY A 175 13.53 -7.88 16.92
N ARG A 176 14.56 -7.42 17.62
CA ARG A 176 14.58 -6.15 18.38
C ARG A 176 15.68 -5.20 17.93
N SER A 177 16.75 -5.75 17.39
CA SER A 177 17.90 -5.03 16.88
C SER A 177 18.23 -5.49 15.48
N ILE A 178 18.85 -4.60 14.71
CA ILE A 178 19.41 -4.89 13.40
C ILE A 178 20.73 -4.18 13.22
N ARG A 179 21.68 -4.83 12.55
CA ARG A 179 22.98 -4.25 12.16
C ARG A 179 23.37 -4.73 10.77
N PHE A 180 24.01 -3.86 10.00
CA PHE A 180 24.67 -4.20 8.74
C PHE A 180 26.10 -4.69 9.02
N SER A 181 26.48 -5.82 8.44
CA SER A 181 27.83 -6.37 8.63
C SER A 181 28.92 -5.63 7.85
N ARG A 182 28.54 -4.75 6.91
CA ARG A 182 29.45 -4.01 6.03
C ARG A 182 29.02 -2.56 5.91
N ASP A 183 29.99 -1.66 5.90
CA ASP A 183 29.74 -0.23 5.63
C ASP A 183 29.23 -0.02 4.21
N GLY A 184 28.27 0.91 4.05
CA GLY A 184 27.65 1.23 2.76
C GLY A 184 26.46 0.34 2.38
N MET A 185 26.15 -0.69 3.16
CA MET A 185 24.87 -1.40 3.04
C MET A 185 23.69 -0.47 3.37
N GLY A 186 22.51 -0.83 2.90
CA GLY A 186 21.27 -0.17 3.26
C GLY A 186 20.08 -1.07 2.94
N ILE A 187 18.93 -0.77 3.54
CA ILE A 187 17.67 -1.47 3.25
C ILE A 187 16.63 -0.54 2.62
N THR A 188 15.79 -1.12 1.78
CA THR A 188 14.54 -0.54 1.29
C THR A 188 13.40 -1.50 1.55
N LEU A 189 12.28 -0.96 2.02
CA LEU A 189 11.05 -1.73 2.24
C LEU A 189 10.01 -1.44 1.15
N ASP A 190 10.38 -0.71 0.09
CA ASP A 190 9.45 -0.22 -0.94
C ASP A 190 8.68 -1.36 -1.63
N GLY A 191 9.28 -2.56 -1.72
CA GLY A 191 8.67 -3.76 -2.31
C GLY A 191 7.64 -4.48 -1.44
N ILE A 192 7.44 -4.08 -0.17
CA ILE A 192 6.56 -4.78 0.79
C ILE A 192 5.78 -3.83 1.71
N ALA A 193 6.32 -2.64 2.01
CA ALA A 193 5.78 -1.71 2.99
C ALA A 193 4.35 -1.28 2.67
N LYS A 194 4.01 -1.05 1.40
CA LYS A 194 2.66 -0.62 1.01
C LYS A 194 1.60 -1.65 1.40
N GLY A 195 1.86 -2.92 1.11
CA GLY A 195 0.99 -4.03 1.51
C GLY A 195 0.81 -4.08 3.03
N TYR A 196 1.89 -3.94 3.79
CA TYR A 196 1.85 -3.89 5.24
C TYR A 196 1.01 -2.72 5.78
N ILE A 197 1.17 -1.53 5.22
CA ILE A 197 0.39 -0.34 5.59
C ILE A 197 -1.10 -0.56 5.34
N ILE A 198 -1.45 -1.18 4.20
CA ILE A 198 -2.83 -1.55 3.86
C ILE A 198 -3.38 -2.57 4.88
N ASP A 199 -2.59 -3.57 5.26
CA ASP A 199 -2.98 -4.57 6.25
C ASP A 199 -3.27 -3.94 7.62
N CYS A 200 -2.47 -2.96 8.05
CA CYS A 200 -2.72 -2.18 9.27
C CYS A 200 -4.02 -1.38 9.19
N GLY A 201 -4.25 -0.67 8.08
CA GLY A 201 -5.53 0.01 7.83
C GLY A 201 -6.72 -0.96 7.83
N ALA A 202 -6.57 -2.13 7.22
CA ALA A 202 -7.59 -3.18 7.19
C ALA A 202 -7.89 -3.73 8.58
N ARG A 203 -6.87 -3.87 9.44
CA ARG A 203 -7.02 -4.28 10.84
C ARG A 203 -7.84 -3.26 11.63
N VAL A 204 -7.61 -1.96 11.43
CA VAL A 204 -8.40 -0.89 12.06
C VAL A 204 -9.85 -0.90 11.57
N ILE A 205 -10.10 -1.07 10.27
CA ILE A 205 -11.45 -1.20 9.73
C ILE A 205 -12.19 -2.37 10.37
N ARG A 206 -11.55 -3.55 10.43
CA ARG A 206 -12.12 -4.74 11.09
C ARG A 206 -12.37 -4.52 12.58
N GLY A 207 -11.41 -3.94 13.29
CA GLY A 207 -11.53 -3.59 14.71
C GLY A 207 -12.66 -2.61 15.00
N SER A 208 -13.02 -1.77 14.02
CA SER A 208 -14.19 -0.88 14.09
C SER A 208 -15.52 -1.61 13.83
N GLY A 209 -15.51 -2.94 13.71
CA GLY A 209 -16.69 -3.76 13.47
C GLY A 209 -17.28 -3.61 12.06
N ILE A 210 -16.50 -3.12 11.09
CA ILE A 210 -16.90 -3.05 9.68
C ILE A 210 -16.68 -4.42 9.04
N LYS A 211 -17.73 -4.95 8.41
CA LYS A 211 -17.70 -6.28 7.77
C LYS A 211 -17.43 -6.24 6.26
N HIS A 212 -17.62 -5.08 5.63
CA HIS A 212 -17.59 -4.93 4.18
C HIS A 212 -16.79 -3.68 3.81
N ALA A 213 -15.56 -3.87 3.34
CA ALA A 213 -14.72 -2.77 2.89
C ALA A 213 -13.74 -3.19 1.79
N LEU A 214 -13.25 -2.19 1.06
CA LEU A 214 -12.21 -2.33 0.06
C LEU A 214 -11.21 -1.18 0.22
N ILE A 215 -9.95 -1.52 0.40
CA ILE A 215 -8.83 -0.58 0.37
C ILE A 215 -8.12 -0.78 -0.97
N ASN A 216 -7.85 0.31 -1.69
CA ASN A 216 -7.04 0.33 -2.90
C ASN A 216 -5.98 1.42 -2.77
N ALA A 217 -4.71 1.05 -2.77
CA ALA A 217 -3.58 1.97 -2.76
C ALA A 217 -2.74 1.78 -4.03
N GLY A 218 -3.09 2.51 -5.08
CA GLY A 218 -2.37 2.46 -6.36
C GLY A 218 -2.34 1.09 -7.03
N GLY A 219 -3.39 0.28 -6.86
CA GLY A 219 -3.48 -1.08 -7.41
C GLY A 219 -3.28 -2.19 -6.38
N ASP A 220 -2.62 -1.90 -5.26
CA ASP A 220 -2.52 -2.82 -4.12
C ASP A 220 -3.86 -2.78 -3.38
N ILE A 221 -4.56 -3.92 -3.35
CA ILE A 221 -5.94 -4.02 -2.93
C ILE A 221 -6.07 -4.96 -1.75
N TYR A 222 -6.92 -4.59 -0.80
CA TYR A 222 -7.36 -5.48 0.28
C TYR A 222 -8.88 -5.43 0.40
N ALA A 223 -9.52 -6.59 0.29
CA ALA A 223 -10.97 -6.75 0.41
C ALA A 223 -11.33 -7.36 1.77
N ILE A 224 -12.19 -6.68 2.53
CA ILE A 224 -12.79 -7.16 3.78
C ILE A 224 -14.22 -7.60 3.46
N GLY A 225 -14.51 -8.87 3.76
CA GLY A 225 -15.79 -9.52 3.49
C GLY A 225 -16.21 -9.42 2.02
N THR A 226 -17.51 -9.55 1.79
CA THR A 226 -18.17 -9.32 0.49
C THR A 226 -18.56 -7.84 0.35
N LYS A 227 -18.92 -7.39 -0.86
CA LYS A 227 -19.31 -6.00 -1.15
C LYS A 227 -20.56 -5.56 -0.37
N ASN A 228 -21.51 -6.45 -0.16
CA ASN A 228 -22.82 -6.10 0.38
C ASN A 228 -23.44 -7.24 1.20
N GLY A 229 -22.60 -8.10 1.80
CA GLY A 229 -23.05 -9.34 2.45
C GLY A 229 -23.35 -10.49 1.48
N LYS A 230 -23.43 -10.25 0.17
CA LYS A 230 -23.82 -11.26 -0.83
C LYS A 230 -22.74 -11.51 -1.88
N SER A 231 -22.32 -10.46 -2.58
CA SER A 231 -21.44 -10.60 -3.75
C SER A 231 -19.98 -10.29 -3.40
N PRO A 232 -18.99 -11.05 -3.90
CA PRO A 232 -17.59 -10.70 -3.75
C PRO A 232 -17.28 -9.35 -4.39
N TRP A 233 -16.20 -8.71 -3.95
CA TRP A 233 -15.66 -7.55 -4.63
C TRP A 233 -15.09 -7.98 -5.98
N ARG A 234 -15.26 -7.16 -7.02
CA ARG A 234 -14.65 -7.43 -8.33
C ARG A 234 -13.51 -6.47 -8.56
N VAL A 235 -12.31 -7.02 -8.69
CA VAL A 235 -11.07 -6.30 -8.94
C VAL A 235 -10.66 -6.54 -10.39
N GLY A 236 -10.49 -5.47 -11.16
CA GLY A 236 -9.96 -5.57 -12.52
C GLY A 236 -8.44 -5.71 -12.50
N VAL A 237 -7.90 -6.59 -13.33
CA VAL A 237 -6.46 -6.65 -13.63
C VAL A 237 -6.25 -5.83 -14.89
N GLU A 238 -5.56 -4.69 -14.77
CA GLU A 238 -5.33 -3.77 -15.88
C GLU A 238 -4.42 -4.42 -16.94
N ASN A 239 -4.68 -4.12 -18.22
CA ASN A 239 -3.79 -4.50 -19.29
C ASN A 239 -2.45 -3.75 -19.15
N PRO A 240 -1.28 -4.43 -19.12
CA PRO A 240 0.02 -3.76 -19.04
C PRO A 240 0.27 -2.72 -20.15
N LYS A 241 -0.44 -2.82 -21.29
CA LYS A 241 -0.40 -1.84 -22.38
C LYS A 241 -1.08 -0.49 -22.05
N LYS A 242 -1.82 -0.41 -20.92
CA LYS A 242 -2.50 0.81 -20.43
C LYS A 242 -3.46 1.46 -21.44
N ASP A 243 -4.10 0.65 -22.26
CA ASP A 243 -5.10 1.06 -23.26
C ASP A 243 -6.51 1.30 -22.65
N GLY A 244 -6.64 1.20 -21.32
CA GLY A 244 -7.91 1.34 -20.62
C GLY A 244 -8.74 0.05 -20.57
N THR A 245 -8.21 -1.07 -21.04
CA THR A 245 -8.84 -2.39 -20.94
C THR A 245 -8.37 -3.16 -19.71
N TYR A 246 -9.21 -4.09 -19.24
CA TYR A 246 -8.85 -5.06 -18.21
C TYR A 246 -8.67 -6.42 -18.87
N ILE A 247 -7.55 -7.09 -18.61
CA ILE A 247 -7.29 -8.44 -19.11
C ILE A 247 -8.10 -9.50 -18.35
N SER A 248 -8.48 -9.22 -17.11
CA SER A 248 -9.31 -10.10 -16.30
C SER A 248 -10.01 -9.35 -15.17
N LYS A 249 -11.00 -10.00 -14.55
CA LYS A 249 -11.67 -9.54 -13.33
C LYS A 249 -11.67 -10.67 -12.31
N ILE A 250 -11.13 -10.41 -11.14
CA ILE A 250 -11.01 -11.39 -10.05
C ILE A 250 -12.06 -11.08 -8.99
N ALA A 251 -12.78 -12.10 -8.55
CA ALA A 251 -13.70 -12.03 -7.43
C ALA A 251 -12.93 -12.26 -6.11
N VAL A 252 -13.00 -11.29 -5.19
CA VAL A 252 -12.28 -11.36 -3.91
C VAL A 252 -13.16 -11.03 -2.71
N ALA A 253 -12.91 -11.75 -1.63
CA ALA A 253 -13.45 -11.51 -0.30
C ALA A 253 -12.43 -11.98 0.74
N ASN A 254 -12.11 -11.16 1.74
CA ASN A 254 -11.09 -11.44 2.75
C ASN A 254 -9.70 -11.79 2.16
N LYS A 255 -9.30 -11.10 1.09
CA LYS A 255 -8.04 -11.34 0.37
C LYS A 255 -7.39 -10.03 -0.06
N ALA A 256 -6.07 -10.08 -0.22
CA ALA A 256 -5.29 -9.03 -0.84
C ALA A 256 -4.92 -9.40 -2.29
N ILE A 257 -4.72 -8.39 -3.14
CA ILE A 257 -4.16 -8.51 -4.48
C ILE A 257 -3.11 -7.40 -4.64
N ALA A 258 -1.94 -7.74 -5.16
CA ALA A 258 -0.93 -6.78 -5.59
C ALA A 258 -0.41 -7.20 -6.97
N THR A 259 0.03 -6.22 -7.76
CA THR A 259 0.62 -6.42 -9.09
C THR A 259 1.88 -5.58 -9.19
N SER A 260 2.95 -6.13 -9.78
CA SER A 260 4.24 -5.47 -9.98
C SER A 260 4.58 -5.32 -11.46
#